data_AF-A0A563EY60-F1
#
_entry.id   AF-A0A563EY60-F1
#
_cell.length_a   1.000
_cell.length_b   1.000
_cell.length_c   1.000
_cell.angle_alpha   90.00
_cell.angle_beta   90.00
_cell.angle_gamma   90.00
#
_symmetry.space_group_name_H-M   'P 1'
#
loop_
_entity.id
_entity.type
_entity.pdbx_description
1 polymer ?
#
loop_
_entity_poly.entity_id
_entity_poly.type
_entity_poly.pdbx_seq_one_letter_code
_entity_poly.pdbx_strand_id
1 'polypeptide(L)'
;MGKGERLDASFTKVADAAGTPRHDLVVGVRGPGGVAARCRVDDVAPVRSGCGWAGLTSSASGIWVVDVDIPGAGCPVVGTCAGRDGFRWAVAVRRGTELLPGRVWTERYEISRDTGEPPVDLTFWYQGEYGYTYRATFREHHGVDWAVAADNLGVVRDFTCTPVHASSDRLPAADGWCGGAYKVFFEPPAADLPAEAVRWDGVLDWVRPGLRPHPVISGGRFTPAGGRSGTLAFELADYSGHLVVRVEAGGDGVDRSIPITTREGTVEVFFDGLGGDGAPLPQSAPVVFEVLVERIAEIHFVSADVEVRAGGIEVTRLNGAEGGERTLHWDDTPFDRRGPRRCSGTPVLDGRAGHDSAGGVHGWGIGGCGSVAGADADDHVSGGWGDARVVDDWAYLPVRVTHAVVLP
;
A
#
# COMPACT_ATOMS: atom_id res chain seq x y z
N MET A 1 12.35 -6.57 -17.29
CA MET A 1 13.40 -7.40 -17.92
C MET A 1 13.97 -6.71 -19.15
N GLY A 2 15.29 -6.67 -19.24
CA GLY A 2 16.03 -6.18 -20.41
C GLY A 2 16.24 -7.25 -21.48
N LYS A 3 16.74 -6.83 -22.66
CA LYS A 3 17.08 -7.73 -23.76
C LYS A 3 18.12 -8.76 -23.33
N GLY A 4 17.86 -10.04 -23.60
CA GLY A 4 18.74 -11.16 -23.23
C GLY A 4 18.57 -11.66 -21.79
N GLU A 5 17.66 -11.06 -21.02
CA GLU A 5 17.21 -11.62 -19.75
C GLU A 5 16.13 -12.66 -19.97
N ARG A 6 16.04 -13.62 -19.04
CA ARG A 6 15.06 -14.70 -19.07
C ARG A 6 14.33 -14.84 -17.74
N LEU A 7 13.06 -15.23 -17.80
CA LEU A 7 12.19 -15.45 -16.66
C LEU A 7 12.07 -16.95 -16.40
N ASP A 8 12.32 -17.34 -15.17
CA ASP A 8 11.97 -18.65 -14.62
C ASP A 8 10.85 -18.43 -13.61
N ALA A 9 9.77 -19.20 -13.70
CA ALA A 9 8.63 -19.11 -12.79
C ALA A 9 8.10 -20.51 -12.49
N SER A 10 7.83 -20.82 -11.23
CA SER A 10 7.25 -22.09 -10.81
C SER A 10 6.26 -21.91 -9.67
N PHE A 11 5.18 -22.68 -9.71
CA PHE A 11 4.12 -22.74 -8.71
C PHE A 11 3.83 -24.20 -8.44
N THR A 12 4.07 -24.66 -7.21
CA THR A 12 3.93 -26.06 -6.82
C THR A 12 2.95 -26.18 -5.67
N LYS A 13 1.94 -27.01 -5.83
CA LYS A 13 0.99 -27.34 -4.78
C LYS A 13 1.71 -28.02 -3.62
N VAL A 14 1.54 -27.49 -2.42
CA VAL A 14 2.19 -27.99 -1.20
C VAL A 14 1.20 -28.50 -0.15
N ALA A 15 -0.07 -28.09 -0.22
CA ALA A 15 -1.11 -28.56 0.68
C ALA A 15 -2.43 -28.72 -0.07
N ASP A 16 -3.21 -29.73 0.37
CA ASP A 16 -4.62 -29.90 0.01
C ASP A 16 -5.45 -29.46 1.22
N ALA A 17 -6.35 -28.51 1.05
CA ALA A 17 -7.27 -28.19 2.14
C ALA A 17 -8.55 -29.02 2.05
N ALA A 18 -8.73 -29.92 3.02
CA ALA A 18 -9.93 -30.72 3.10
C ALA A 18 -11.16 -29.83 3.43
N GLY A 19 -12.23 -29.96 2.64
CA GLY A 19 -13.57 -29.46 3.01
C GLY A 19 -13.96 -28.08 2.47
N THR A 20 -13.15 -27.42 1.63
CA THR A 20 -13.49 -26.14 1.00
C THR A 20 -14.06 -26.29 -0.40
N PRO A 21 -14.73 -25.24 -0.94
CA PRO A 21 -15.03 -25.16 -2.37
C PRO A 21 -13.75 -25.36 -3.18
N ARG A 22 -13.84 -26.26 -4.15
CA ARG A 22 -12.72 -26.70 -4.99
C ARG A 22 -12.51 -25.70 -6.11
N HIS A 23 -11.36 -25.04 -6.14
CA HIS A 23 -11.02 -24.08 -7.18
C HIS A 23 -9.66 -24.39 -7.78
N ASP A 24 -9.61 -24.39 -9.10
CA ASP A 24 -8.36 -24.63 -9.81
C ASP A 24 -7.50 -23.38 -9.80
N LEU A 25 -6.20 -23.56 -9.63
CA LEU A 25 -5.24 -22.49 -9.80
C LEU A 25 -4.99 -22.29 -11.29
N VAL A 26 -5.08 -21.06 -11.76
CA VAL A 26 -4.65 -20.68 -13.09
C VAL A 26 -3.48 -19.71 -12.97
N VAL A 27 -2.35 -20.07 -13.55
CA VAL A 27 -1.18 -19.19 -13.59
C VAL A 27 -0.91 -18.76 -15.03
N GLY A 28 -0.89 -17.46 -15.26
CA GLY A 28 -0.51 -16.83 -16.51
C GLY A 28 0.86 -16.17 -16.42
N VAL A 29 1.61 -16.19 -17.50
CA VAL A 29 2.84 -15.41 -17.68
C VAL A 29 2.70 -14.61 -18.96
N ARG A 30 2.79 -13.29 -18.86
CA ARG A 30 2.68 -12.36 -19.98
C ARG A 30 3.91 -11.48 -20.03
N GLY A 31 4.49 -11.34 -21.22
CA GLY A 31 5.66 -10.52 -21.48
C GLY A 31 5.43 -9.54 -22.63
N PRO A 32 6.25 -8.48 -22.73
CA PRO A 32 6.27 -7.60 -23.89
C PRO A 32 6.44 -8.38 -25.20
N GLY A 33 5.99 -7.82 -26.33
CA GLY A 33 6.15 -8.46 -27.64
C GLY A 33 5.27 -9.70 -27.86
N GLY A 34 4.20 -9.85 -27.07
CA GLY A 34 3.19 -10.91 -27.26
C GLY A 34 3.54 -12.26 -26.64
N VAL A 35 4.53 -12.33 -25.74
CA VAL A 35 4.82 -13.57 -25.01
C VAL A 35 3.67 -13.84 -24.05
N ALA A 36 3.06 -15.02 -24.17
CA ALA A 36 2.03 -15.49 -23.27
C ALA A 36 2.18 -16.99 -23.02
N ALA A 37 2.16 -17.39 -21.76
CA ALA A 37 2.08 -18.78 -21.35
C ALA A 37 1.02 -18.89 -20.25
N ARG A 38 0.35 -20.05 -20.18
CA ARG A 38 -0.71 -20.29 -19.19
C ARG A 38 -0.69 -21.75 -18.77
N CYS A 39 -0.97 -22.00 -17.51
CA CYS A 39 -1.07 -23.33 -16.93
C CYS A 39 -2.20 -23.36 -15.90
N ARG A 40 -2.87 -24.50 -15.78
CA ARG A 40 -3.91 -24.77 -14.78
C ARG A 40 -3.43 -25.91 -13.90
N VAL A 41 -3.55 -25.75 -12.59
CA VAL A 41 -3.43 -26.84 -11.62
C VAL A 41 -4.83 -27.11 -11.11
N ASP A 42 -5.38 -28.26 -11.49
CA ASP A 42 -6.71 -28.66 -11.01
C ASP A 42 -6.66 -28.87 -9.50
N ASP A 43 -7.73 -28.50 -8.78
CA ASP A 43 -7.85 -28.70 -7.34
C ASP A 43 -7.62 -30.17 -6.94
N VAL A 44 -8.12 -31.11 -7.76
CA VAL A 44 -7.94 -32.55 -7.51
C VAL A 44 -6.52 -33.06 -7.84
N ALA A 45 -5.64 -32.19 -8.35
CA ALA A 45 -4.27 -32.57 -8.63
C ALA A 45 -3.53 -32.84 -7.31
N PRO A 46 -2.70 -33.90 -7.24
CA PRO A 46 -2.00 -34.24 -6.00
C PRO A 46 -0.99 -33.15 -5.62
N VAL A 47 -0.71 -33.03 -4.33
CA VAL A 47 0.45 -32.27 -3.82
C VAL A 47 1.70 -32.59 -4.64
N ARG A 48 2.51 -31.56 -4.92
CA ARG A 48 3.65 -31.51 -5.88
C ARG A 48 3.27 -31.34 -7.35
N SER A 49 1.99 -31.31 -7.70
CA SER A 49 1.56 -30.82 -9.03
C SER A 49 1.82 -29.32 -9.14
N GLY A 50 2.01 -28.81 -10.36
CA GLY A 50 2.38 -27.41 -10.50
C GLY A 50 2.55 -26.91 -11.92
N CYS A 51 2.75 -25.60 -12.01
CA CYS A 51 3.13 -24.88 -13.21
C CYS A 51 4.61 -24.53 -13.16
N GLY A 52 5.31 -24.63 -14.30
CA GLY A 52 6.72 -24.34 -14.39
C GLY A 52 7.12 -23.86 -15.77
N TRP A 53 7.83 -22.74 -15.82
CA TRP A 53 8.43 -22.19 -17.02
C TRP A 53 9.88 -21.84 -16.73
N ALA A 54 10.77 -22.24 -17.63
CA ALA A 54 12.19 -21.93 -17.54
C ALA A 54 12.63 -21.26 -18.83
N GLY A 55 13.41 -20.19 -18.68
CA GLY A 55 14.06 -19.51 -19.78
C GLY A 55 13.11 -18.75 -20.70
N LEU A 56 11.98 -18.24 -20.21
CA LEU A 56 11.09 -17.42 -21.02
C LEU A 56 11.79 -16.12 -21.41
N THR A 57 11.78 -15.80 -22.70
CA THR A 57 12.44 -14.60 -23.26
C THR A 57 11.48 -13.82 -24.14
N SER A 58 11.73 -12.52 -24.31
CA SER A 58 11.03 -11.66 -25.26
C SER A 58 12.02 -10.94 -26.17
N SER A 59 11.60 -10.65 -27.40
CA SER A 59 12.31 -9.78 -28.33
C SER A 59 12.28 -8.30 -27.90
N ALA A 60 11.33 -7.93 -27.05
CA ALA A 60 11.17 -6.59 -26.49
C ALA A 60 11.53 -6.58 -24.99
N SER A 61 12.20 -5.50 -24.56
CA SER A 61 12.39 -5.23 -23.14
C SER A 61 11.12 -4.65 -22.54
N GLY A 62 10.84 -4.93 -21.27
CA GLY A 62 9.68 -4.38 -20.59
C GLY A 62 9.30 -5.12 -19.31
N ILE A 63 8.10 -4.84 -18.82
CA ILE A 63 7.53 -5.42 -17.61
C ILE A 63 6.82 -6.73 -17.98
N TRP A 64 7.22 -7.80 -17.31
CA TRP A 64 6.56 -9.09 -17.37
C TRP A 64 5.60 -9.20 -16.19
N VAL A 65 4.49 -9.89 -16.40
CA VAL A 65 3.49 -10.18 -15.37
C VAL A 65 3.37 -11.68 -15.22
N VAL A 66 3.43 -12.15 -13.98
CA VAL A 66 3.00 -13.49 -13.59
C VAL A 66 1.70 -13.29 -12.83
N ASP A 67 0.58 -13.65 -13.47
CA ASP A 67 -0.75 -13.57 -12.84
C ASP A 67 -1.13 -14.92 -12.24
N VAL A 68 -1.76 -14.85 -11.08
CA VAL A 68 -2.35 -16.00 -10.41
C VAL A 68 -3.83 -15.69 -10.25
N ASP A 69 -4.66 -16.56 -10.82
CA ASP A 69 -6.11 -16.44 -10.85
C ASP A 69 -6.73 -17.72 -10.26
N ILE A 70 -7.81 -17.55 -9.51
CA ILE A 70 -8.59 -18.64 -8.91
C ILE A 70 -10.04 -18.46 -9.38
N PRO A 71 -10.38 -18.94 -10.59
CA PRO A 71 -11.67 -18.66 -11.19
C PRO A 71 -12.85 -19.12 -10.32
N GLY A 72 -13.79 -18.20 -10.11
CA GLY A 72 -15.03 -18.49 -9.39
C GLY A 72 -14.90 -18.50 -7.85
N ALA A 73 -13.75 -18.16 -7.27
CA ALA A 73 -13.54 -18.14 -5.82
C ALA A 73 -14.24 -16.97 -5.09
N GLY A 74 -14.74 -15.96 -5.81
CA GLY A 74 -15.47 -14.83 -5.19
C GLY A 74 -14.66 -14.18 -4.07
N CYS A 75 -13.41 -13.82 -4.36
CA CYS A 75 -12.49 -13.28 -3.35
C CYS A 75 -13.04 -12.02 -2.70
N PRO A 76 -13.11 -11.95 -1.36
CA PRO A 76 -13.48 -10.73 -0.68
C PRO A 76 -12.37 -9.67 -0.83
N VAL A 77 -12.74 -8.40 -0.68
CA VAL A 77 -11.80 -7.25 -0.68
C VAL A 77 -10.89 -7.29 0.56
N VAL A 78 -11.30 -8.01 1.60
CA VAL A 78 -10.53 -8.28 2.82
C VAL A 78 -10.71 -9.77 3.16
N GLY A 79 -9.60 -10.49 3.40
CA GLY A 79 -9.57 -11.94 3.60
C GLY A 79 -9.21 -12.73 2.33
N THR A 80 -8.94 -14.03 2.47
CA THR A 80 -8.52 -14.89 1.35
C THR A 80 -9.62 -15.20 0.35
N CYS A 81 -9.24 -15.30 -0.93
CA CYS A 81 -9.97 -16.09 -1.92
C CYS A 81 -10.23 -17.50 -1.37
N ALA A 82 -11.49 -17.90 -1.22
CA ALA A 82 -11.83 -19.25 -0.75
C ALA A 82 -11.22 -20.30 -1.69
N GLY A 83 -10.20 -21.01 -1.21
CA GLY A 83 -9.44 -22.01 -1.94
C GLY A 83 -8.15 -22.28 -1.21
N ARG A 84 -8.22 -23.02 -0.10
CA ARG A 84 -7.12 -23.23 0.85
C ARG A 84 -6.00 -24.17 0.33
N ASP A 85 -5.95 -24.46 -0.97
CA ASP A 85 -4.82 -25.18 -1.54
C ASP A 85 -3.56 -24.32 -1.45
N GLY A 86 -2.60 -24.77 -0.66
CA GLY A 86 -1.35 -24.06 -0.47
C GLY A 86 -0.45 -24.22 -1.68
N PHE A 87 0.10 -23.13 -2.21
CA PHE A 87 1.10 -23.15 -3.27
C PHE A 87 2.41 -22.50 -2.84
N ARG A 88 3.52 -23.17 -3.12
CA ARG A 88 4.84 -22.55 -3.08
C ARG A 88 5.16 -22.01 -4.46
N TRP A 89 5.59 -20.75 -4.52
CA TRP A 89 6.03 -20.13 -5.75
C TRP A 89 7.52 -19.78 -5.71
N ALA A 90 8.12 -19.70 -6.88
CA ALA A 90 9.45 -19.14 -7.09
C ALA A 90 9.48 -18.44 -8.45
N VAL A 91 9.89 -17.17 -8.46
CA VAL A 91 10.05 -16.36 -9.68
C VAL A 91 11.44 -15.77 -9.66
N ALA A 92 12.16 -15.91 -10.77
CA ALA A 92 13.53 -15.46 -10.90
C ALA A 92 13.80 -14.88 -12.29
N VAL A 93 14.55 -13.78 -12.32
CA VAL A 93 15.06 -13.20 -13.57
C VAL A 93 16.55 -13.51 -13.68
N ARG A 94 17.01 -13.91 -14.86
CA ARG A 94 18.39 -14.33 -15.11
C ARG A 94 18.98 -13.73 -16.37
N ARG A 95 20.30 -13.64 -16.43
CA ARG A 95 21.08 -13.37 -17.65
C ARG A 95 22.13 -14.47 -17.81
N GLY A 96 21.98 -15.30 -18.84
CA GLY A 96 22.71 -16.57 -18.84
C GLY A 96 22.43 -17.33 -17.54
N THR A 97 23.45 -17.88 -16.89
CA THR A 97 23.31 -18.60 -15.62
C THR A 97 23.32 -17.71 -14.38
N GLU A 98 23.42 -16.39 -14.53
CA GLU A 98 23.44 -15.44 -13.42
C GLU A 98 22.01 -15.06 -13.00
N LEU A 99 21.74 -15.07 -11.69
CA LEU A 99 20.50 -14.53 -11.11
C LEU A 99 20.61 -13.01 -11.02
N LEU A 100 19.55 -12.31 -11.41
CA LEU A 100 19.45 -10.86 -11.32
C LEU A 100 18.41 -10.49 -10.25
N PRO A 101 18.83 -10.27 -8.98
CA PRO A 101 17.92 -9.93 -7.90
C PRO A 101 17.31 -8.54 -8.09
N GLY A 102 16.22 -8.24 -7.37
CA GLY A 102 15.65 -6.88 -7.35
C GLY A 102 14.86 -6.55 -8.61
N ARG A 103 14.34 -7.57 -9.31
CA ARG A 103 13.53 -7.44 -10.54
C ARG A 103 12.13 -8.00 -10.40
N VAL A 104 11.83 -8.60 -9.25
CA VAL A 104 10.52 -9.17 -8.93
C VAL A 104 9.90 -8.29 -7.87
N TRP A 105 8.69 -7.81 -8.15
CA TRP A 105 7.89 -7.04 -7.22
C TRP A 105 6.43 -7.45 -7.38
N THR A 106 5.62 -7.06 -6.41
CA THR A 106 4.17 -7.05 -6.49
C THR A 106 3.64 -5.70 -5.99
N GLU A 107 2.36 -5.43 -6.17
CA GLU A 107 1.67 -4.27 -5.56
C GLU A 107 0.96 -4.69 -4.27
N ARG A 108 0.58 -5.97 -4.20
CA ARG A 108 0.02 -6.64 -3.02
C ARG A 108 0.61 -8.04 -2.91
N TYR A 109 1.10 -8.41 -1.74
CA TYR A 109 1.61 -9.75 -1.48
C TYR A 109 0.72 -10.46 -0.48
N GLU A 110 0.13 -11.57 -0.90
CA GLU A 110 -0.67 -12.45 -0.04
C GLU A 110 0.13 -13.71 0.29
N ILE A 111 0.10 -14.10 1.56
CA ILE A 111 0.83 -15.26 2.05
C ILE A 111 -0.09 -16.01 3.02
N SER A 112 -0.15 -17.32 2.83
CA SER A 112 -0.73 -18.22 3.82
C SER A 112 0.38 -18.99 4.54
N ARG A 113 0.25 -19.17 5.85
CA ARG A 113 1.15 -19.99 6.67
C ARG A 113 0.37 -20.88 7.62
N ASP A 114 0.84 -22.11 7.77
CA ASP A 114 0.26 -23.00 8.77
C ASP A 114 0.48 -22.43 10.18
N THR A 115 -0.54 -22.52 11.03
CA THR A 115 -0.50 -22.10 12.44
C THR A 115 0.56 -22.83 13.28
N GLY A 116 1.09 -23.95 12.79
CA GLY A 116 2.19 -24.68 13.42
C GLY A 116 3.59 -24.19 13.03
N GLU A 117 3.71 -23.32 12.03
CA GLU A 117 5.00 -22.74 11.64
C GLU A 117 5.48 -21.69 12.65
N PRO A 118 6.80 -21.58 12.88
CA PRO A 118 7.34 -20.51 13.71
C PRO A 118 7.21 -19.15 13.00
N PRO A 119 7.06 -18.05 13.76
CA PRO A 119 7.18 -16.70 13.20
C PRO A 119 8.53 -16.47 12.53
N VAL A 120 8.56 -15.61 11.51
CA VAL A 120 9.74 -15.34 10.68
C VAL A 120 10.03 -13.85 10.55
N ASP A 121 11.26 -13.52 10.20
CA ASP A 121 11.60 -12.18 9.76
C ASP A 121 11.39 -12.06 8.24
N LEU A 122 10.70 -11.00 7.80
CA LEU A 122 10.46 -10.69 6.39
C LEU A 122 10.94 -9.29 6.08
N THR A 123 11.66 -9.13 4.97
CA THR A 123 12.15 -7.82 4.53
C THR A 123 11.67 -7.55 3.12
N PHE A 124 11.10 -6.37 2.91
CA PHE A 124 10.67 -5.88 1.62
C PHE A 124 11.23 -4.49 1.33
N TRP A 125 11.30 -4.15 0.05
CA TRP A 125 11.66 -2.82 -0.43
C TRP A 125 10.51 -2.22 -1.20
N TYR A 126 10.12 -1.01 -0.85
CA TYR A 126 8.96 -0.33 -1.40
C TYR A 126 9.45 0.81 -2.28
N GLN A 127 9.15 0.74 -3.56
CA GLN A 127 9.48 1.79 -4.52
C GLN A 127 8.23 2.59 -4.87
N GLY A 128 8.28 3.90 -4.65
CA GLY A 128 7.19 4.82 -5.00
C GLY A 128 7.36 5.46 -6.38
N GLU A 129 6.26 5.98 -6.93
CA GLU A 129 6.18 6.61 -8.26
C GLU A 129 6.97 7.93 -8.38
N TYR A 130 7.31 8.57 -7.26
CA TYR A 130 8.17 9.77 -7.20
C TYR A 130 9.62 9.46 -6.81
N GLY A 131 10.01 8.18 -6.89
CA GLY A 131 11.39 7.75 -6.74
C GLY A 131 11.85 7.48 -5.29
N TYR A 132 11.02 7.74 -4.29
CA TYR A 132 11.32 7.36 -2.90
C TYR A 132 11.32 5.84 -2.73
N THR A 133 12.33 5.33 -2.00
CA THR A 133 12.48 3.91 -1.70
C THR A 133 12.53 3.71 -0.19
N TYR A 134 11.74 2.78 0.32
CA TYR A 134 11.75 2.35 1.72
C TYR A 134 12.21 0.90 1.84
N ARG A 135 12.79 0.54 2.98
CA ARG A 135 12.97 -0.85 3.41
C ARG A 135 12.13 -1.05 4.67
N ALA A 136 11.29 -2.09 4.71
CA ALA A 136 10.62 -2.51 5.93
C ALA A 136 11.02 -3.93 6.30
N THR A 137 11.27 -4.18 7.59
CA THR A 137 11.51 -5.50 8.16
C THR A 137 10.42 -5.79 9.18
N PHE A 138 9.61 -6.81 8.91
CA PHE A 138 8.61 -7.36 9.82
C PHE A 138 9.29 -8.45 10.62
N ARG A 139 9.41 -8.26 11.94
CA ARG A 139 10.18 -9.14 12.82
C ARG A 139 9.27 -10.09 13.59
N GLU A 140 9.69 -11.35 13.69
CA GLU A 140 8.93 -12.41 14.35
C GLU A 140 7.45 -12.39 13.92
N HIS A 141 7.26 -12.32 12.60
CA HIS A 141 5.99 -12.14 11.96
C HIS A 141 5.34 -13.49 11.62
N HIS A 142 4.06 -13.63 11.93
CA HIS A 142 3.22 -14.75 11.53
C HIS A 142 1.79 -14.26 11.33
N GLY A 143 1.25 -14.52 10.15
CA GLY A 143 -0.17 -14.44 9.85
C GLY A 143 -0.55 -15.66 9.02
N VAL A 144 -1.72 -16.22 9.29
CA VAL A 144 -2.24 -17.45 8.70
C VAL A 144 -2.71 -17.19 7.29
N ASP A 145 -3.33 -16.04 7.02
CA ASP A 145 -3.90 -15.67 5.73
C ASP A 145 -3.71 -14.16 5.44
N TRP A 146 -2.47 -13.71 5.65
CA TRP A 146 -2.13 -12.30 5.73
C TRP A 146 -1.71 -11.68 4.38
N ALA A 147 -1.82 -10.35 4.32
CA ALA A 147 -1.38 -9.57 3.17
C ALA A 147 -0.50 -8.39 3.56
N VAL A 148 0.44 -8.04 2.67
CA VAL A 148 1.19 -6.77 2.68
C VAL A 148 0.86 -6.00 1.43
N ALA A 149 0.47 -4.75 1.61
CA ALA A 149 0.42 -3.78 0.53
C ALA A 149 1.01 -2.46 1.04
N ALA A 150 1.29 -1.56 0.11
CA ALA A 150 1.59 -0.18 0.49
C ALA A 150 1.13 0.80 -0.57
N ASP A 151 0.62 1.93 -0.09
CA ASP A 151 0.24 3.07 -0.90
C ASP A 151 0.44 4.35 -0.08
N ASN A 152 0.06 5.51 -0.61
CA ASN A 152 0.20 6.80 0.06
C ASN A 152 -1.03 7.22 0.88
N LEU A 153 -1.98 6.31 1.16
CA LEU A 153 -3.26 6.61 1.82
C LEU A 153 -3.60 5.68 2.99
N GLY A 154 -3.15 4.43 2.98
CA GLY A 154 -3.41 3.44 4.01
C GLY A 154 -4.88 3.07 4.12
N VAL A 155 -5.42 3.08 5.33
CA VAL A 155 -6.86 2.86 5.56
C VAL A 155 -7.65 4.11 5.15
N VAL A 156 -8.78 3.89 4.47
CA VAL A 156 -9.61 4.99 3.92
C VAL A 156 -11.08 4.90 4.34
N ARG A 157 -11.76 6.04 4.41
CA ARG A 157 -13.19 6.11 4.79
C ARG A 157 -14.10 5.58 3.69
N ASP A 158 -15.02 4.66 3.99
CA ASP A 158 -16.23 4.34 3.20
C ASP A 158 -16.07 4.34 1.66
N PHE A 159 -15.03 3.67 1.13
CA PHE A 159 -14.70 3.66 -0.31
C PHE A 159 -14.50 5.05 -0.93
N THR A 160 -14.16 6.04 -0.12
CA THR A 160 -13.57 7.31 -0.53
C THR A 160 -12.05 7.17 -0.52
N CYS A 161 -11.33 8.02 -1.24
CA CYS A 161 -9.86 8.07 -1.18
C CYS A 161 -9.35 8.95 -0.03
N THR A 162 -10.10 9.07 1.07
CA THR A 162 -9.73 9.93 2.21
C THR A 162 -9.02 9.08 3.27
N PRO A 163 -7.72 9.30 3.52
CA PRO A 163 -6.98 8.55 4.53
C PRO A 163 -7.54 8.81 5.93
N VAL A 164 -7.54 7.80 6.79
CA VAL A 164 -7.90 7.95 8.21
C VAL A 164 -6.69 8.07 9.13
N HIS A 165 -5.50 7.69 8.66
CA HIS A 165 -4.27 7.63 9.47
C HIS A 165 -4.47 6.87 10.77
N ALA A 166 -5.08 5.68 10.67
CA ALA A 166 -5.41 4.80 11.79
C ALA A 166 -5.70 3.38 11.31
N SER A 167 -5.39 2.39 12.13
CA SER A 167 -5.80 1.01 11.92
C SER A 167 -7.32 0.87 12.04
N SER A 168 -7.90 -0.17 11.42
CA SER A 168 -9.35 -0.40 11.45
C SER A 168 -9.73 -1.87 11.42
N ASP A 169 -10.86 -2.19 12.04
CA ASP A 169 -11.57 -3.47 11.95
C ASP A 169 -12.82 -3.40 11.05
N ARG A 170 -13.07 -2.23 10.42
CA ARG A 170 -14.27 -1.94 9.64
C ARG A 170 -13.99 -1.30 8.29
N LEU A 171 -13.00 -0.40 8.25
CA LEU A 171 -12.67 0.37 7.06
C LEU A 171 -11.64 -0.38 6.21
N PRO A 172 -11.75 -0.30 4.88
CA PRO A 172 -10.84 -0.97 3.98
C PRO A 172 -9.51 -0.23 3.87
N ALA A 173 -8.48 -0.98 3.46
CA ALA A 173 -7.27 -0.40 2.89
C ALA A 173 -7.56 0.23 1.52
N ALA A 174 -6.81 1.26 1.15
CA ALA A 174 -6.79 1.81 -0.20
C ALA A 174 -6.17 0.83 -1.20
N ASP A 175 -5.23 -0.02 -0.79
CA ASP A 175 -4.66 -1.14 -1.57
C ASP A 175 -4.39 -0.78 -3.05
N GLY A 176 -3.90 0.44 -3.28
CA GLY A 176 -3.64 0.99 -4.61
C GLY A 176 -4.85 1.37 -5.48
N TRP A 177 -6.10 1.05 -5.13
CA TRP A 177 -7.27 1.39 -5.97
C TRP A 177 -7.56 2.90 -6.03
N CYS A 178 -7.06 3.66 -5.06
CA CYS A 178 -7.03 5.12 -5.05
C CYS A 178 -5.80 5.73 -5.75
N GLY A 179 -4.93 4.91 -6.33
CA GLY A 179 -3.62 5.31 -6.84
C GLY A 179 -2.54 5.31 -5.76
N GLY A 180 -1.32 5.72 -6.15
CA GLY A 180 -0.19 5.86 -5.22
C GLY A 180 0.36 4.54 -4.64
N ALA A 181 0.00 3.40 -5.23
CA ALA A 181 0.55 2.09 -4.87
C ALA A 181 2.07 2.07 -4.98
N TYR A 182 2.72 1.42 -4.02
CA TYR A 182 4.15 1.14 -4.06
C TYR A 182 4.39 -0.23 -4.70
N LYS A 183 5.49 -0.34 -5.45
CA LYS A 183 6.01 -1.64 -5.89
C LYS A 183 6.79 -2.25 -4.74
N VAL A 184 6.33 -3.39 -4.25
CA VAL A 184 6.90 -4.18 -3.15
C VAL A 184 7.86 -5.22 -3.72
N PHE A 185 9.16 -4.95 -3.66
CA PHE A 185 10.23 -5.83 -4.10
C PHE A 185 10.67 -6.80 -2.99
N PHE A 186 11.00 -8.02 -3.39
CA PHE A 186 11.49 -9.08 -2.51
C PHE A 186 13.00 -9.00 -2.24
N GLU A 187 13.74 -8.23 -3.05
CA GLU A 187 15.14 -7.85 -2.84
C GLU A 187 15.32 -6.35 -3.14
N PRO A 188 16.45 -5.71 -2.79
CA PRO A 188 16.66 -4.30 -3.14
C PRO A 188 16.46 -4.07 -4.64
N PRO A 189 15.65 -3.07 -5.06
CA PRO A 189 15.40 -2.79 -6.48
C PRO A 189 16.71 -2.58 -7.23
N ALA A 190 16.92 -3.31 -8.32
CA ALA A 190 18.19 -3.29 -9.01
C ALA A 190 18.52 -1.90 -9.54
N ALA A 191 19.78 -1.49 -9.40
CA ALA A 191 20.21 -0.13 -9.74
C ALA A 191 20.08 0.19 -11.23
N ASP A 192 20.08 -0.83 -12.08
CA ASP A 192 19.97 -0.75 -13.54
C ASP A 192 18.52 -0.89 -14.06
N LEU A 193 17.52 -0.93 -13.18
CA LEU A 193 16.12 -0.81 -13.59
C LEU A 193 15.88 0.57 -14.23
N PRO A 194 15.11 0.65 -15.32
CA PRO A 194 14.75 1.93 -15.94
C PRO A 194 13.73 2.69 -15.07
N ALA A 195 13.57 3.99 -15.35
CA ALA A 195 12.52 4.79 -14.74
C ALA A 195 11.12 4.26 -15.09
N GLU A 196 10.93 3.89 -16.35
CA GLU A 196 9.67 3.39 -16.91
C GLU A 196 9.96 2.25 -17.90
N ALA A 197 8.98 1.39 -18.10
CA ALA A 197 9.05 0.31 -19.07
C ALA A 197 7.67 -0.06 -19.59
N VAL A 198 7.62 -0.57 -20.82
CA VAL A 198 6.36 -0.99 -21.44
C VAL A 198 5.91 -2.33 -20.85
N ARG A 199 4.65 -2.41 -20.45
CA ARG A 199 3.97 -3.62 -19.98
C ARG A 199 3.62 -4.56 -21.13
N TRP A 200 3.23 -5.78 -20.80
CA TRP A 200 2.76 -6.78 -21.77
C TRP A 200 1.57 -6.32 -22.63
N ASP A 201 0.77 -5.38 -22.13
CA ASP A 201 -0.40 -4.77 -22.79
C ASP A 201 -0.05 -3.52 -23.63
N GLY A 202 1.23 -3.14 -23.70
CA GLY A 202 1.70 -1.98 -24.45
C GLY A 202 1.61 -0.66 -23.68
N VAL A 203 1.08 -0.66 -22.45
CA VAL A 203 1.01 0.54 -21.60
C VAL A 203 2.37 0.82 -20.99
N LEU A 204 2.78 2.09 -20.96
CA LEU A 204 3.97 2.53 -20.24
C LEU A 204 3.66 2.61 -18.75
N ASP A 205 4.50 2.02 -17.92
CA ASP A 205 4.38 2.06 -16.47
C ASP A 205 5.73 2.40 -15.85
N TRP A 206 5.70 3.08 -14.70
CA TRP A 206 6.91 3.36 -13.95
C TRP A 206 7.48 2.06 -13.36
N VAL A 207 8.76 2.05 -13.05
CA VAL A 207 9.46 0.91 -12.42
C VAL A 207 10.33 1.42 -11.28
N ARG A 208 11.33 2.25 -11.61
CA ARG A 208 12.22 2.87 -10.62
C ARG A 208 12.54 4.31 -11.03
N PRO A 209 11.55 5.22 -10.95
CA PRO A 209 11.72 6.60 -11.35
C PRO A 209 12.81 7.29 -10.52
N GLY A 210 13.40 8.35 -11.08
CA GLY A 210 14.29 9.24 -10.35
C GLY A 210 13.55 9.95 -9.21
N LEU A 211 14.29 10.37 -8.18
CA LEU A 211 13.74 11.11 -7.06
C LEU A 211 13.15 12.46 -7.53
N ARG A 212 11.88 12.70 -7.20
CA ARG A 212 11.15 13.96 -7.45
C ARG A 212 10.66 14.55 -6.12
N PRO A 213 11.48 15.36 -5.43
CA PRO A 213 11.21 15.75 -4.04
C PRO A 213 10.43 17.07 -3.89
N HIS A 214 10.00 17.69 -4.97
CA HIS A 214 9.44 19.04 -4.95
C HIS A 214 8.09 19.07 -5.66
N PRO A 215 6.98 18.82 -4.95
CA PRO A 215 5.65 19.10 -5.48
C PRO A 215 5.58 20.52 -6.02
N VAL A 216 4.97 20.69 -7.19
CA VAL A 216 4.72 22.00 -7.77
C VAL A 216 3.22 22.23 -7.81
N ILE A 217 2.78 23.29 -7.16
CA ILE A 217 1.40 23.79 -7.24
C ILE A 217 1.45 25.06 -8.07
N SER A 218 0.61 25.17 -9.10
CA SER A 218 0.61 26.33 -9.99
C SER A 218 -0.79 26.65 -10.53
N GLY A 219 -0.91 27.79 -11.20
CA GLY A 219 -2.20 28.25 -11.72
C GLY A 219 -3.10 28.73 -10.59
N GLY A 220 -4.35 28.28 -10.57
CA GLY A 220 -5.34 28.75 -9.60
C GLY A 220 -6.39 29.65 -10.23
N ARG A 221 -7.60 29.12 -10.38
CA ARG A 221 -8.77 29.87 -10.84
C ARG A 221 -9.98 29.45 -10.04
N PHE A 222 -10.71 30.41 -9.50
CA PHE A 222 -12.02 30.15 -8.92
C PHE A 222 -13.12 30.48 -9.91
N THR A 223 -14.06 29.55 -10.08
CA THR A 223 -15.25 29.71 -10.92
C THR A 223 -16.48 29.77 -10.01
N PRO A 224 -17.10 30.94 -9.82
CA PRO A 224 -18.26 31.07 -8.94
C PRO A 224 -19.47 30.27 -9.42
N ALA A 225 -20.20 29.66 -8.48
CA ALA A 225 -21.49 28.99 -8.69
C ALA A 225 -22.67 29.76 -8.04
N GLY A 226 -22.38 30.74 -7.17
CA GLY A 226 -23.38 31.61 -6.54
C GLY A 226 -22.95 32.04 -5.13
N GLY A 227 -23.12 33.31 -4.77
CA GLY A 227 -22.58 33.85 -3.52
C GLY A 227 -21.05 33.67 -3.46
N ARG A 228 -20.57 33.04 -2.38
CA ARG A 228 -19.15 32.65 -2.22
C ARG A 228 -18.85 31.20 -2.64
N SER A 229 -19.85 30.46 -3.12
CA SER A 229 -19.68 29.09 -3.60
C SER A 229 -19.09 29.06 -5.01
N GLY A 230 -18.40 27.96 -5.33
CA GLY A 230 -17.79 27.76 -6.64
C GLY A 230 -16.75 26.65 -6.62
N THR A 231 -15.98 26.57 -7.70
CA THR A 231 -14.92 25.58 -7.86
C THR A 231 -13.58 26.27 -7.98
N LEU A 232 -12.64 25.92 -7.10
CA LEU A 232 -11.22 26.24 -7.24
C LEU A 232 -10.56 25.18 -8.12
N ALA A 233 -9.87 25.60 -9.18
CA ALA A 233 -9.05 24.73 -10.03
C ALA A 233 -7.59 25.16 -10.00
N PHE A 234 -6.65 24.22 -9.85
CA PHE A 234 -5.21 24.46 -9.89
C PHE A 234 -4.48 23.27 -10.53
N GLU A 235 -3.20 23.45 -10.87
CA GLU A 235 -2.36 22.40 -11.43
C GLU A 235 -1.39 21.89 -10.39
N LEU A 236 -1.24 20.57 -10.33
CA LEU A 236 -0.34 19.87 -9.43
C LEU A 236 0.64 19.00 -10.25
N ALA A 237 1.92 19.04 -9.94
CA ALA A 237 2.92 18.17 -10.54
C ALA A 237 3.81 17.52 -9.47
N ASP A 238 4.35 16.34 -9.79
CA ASP A 238 5.27 15.58 -8.94
C ASP A 238 4.70 15.27 -7.54
N TYR A 239 3.39 15.03 -7.47
CA TYR A 239 2.71 14.76 -6.23
C TYR A 239 1.43 13.93 -6.42
N SER A 240 1.25 12.95 -5.56
CA SER A 240 -0.03 12.32 -5.28
C SER A 240 -0.16 12.10 -3.78
N GLY A 241 -1.39 12.17 -3.29
CA GLY A 241 -1.71 11.97 -1.88
C GLY A 241 -2.59 13.09 -1.33
N HIS A 242 -2.49 13.27 -0.03
CA HIS A 242 -3.35 14.15 0.75
C HIS A 242 -2.80 15.58 0.84
N LEU A 243 -3.58 16.55 0.38
CA LEU A 243 -3.35 17.99 0.58
C LEU A 243 -4.53 18.64 1.29
N VAL A 244 -4.34 19.87 1.75
CA VAL A 244 -5.39 20.68 2.36
C VAL A 244 -5.56 21.98 1.60
N VAL A 245 -6.80 22.35 1.28
CA VAL A 245 -7.14 23.72 0.88
C VAL A 245 -7.65 24.45 2.11
N ARG A 246 -6.87 25.44 2.56
CA ARG A 246 -7.25 26.34 3.66
C ARG A 246 -7.91 27.57 3.06
N VAL A 247 -9.07 27.94 3.60
CA VAL A 247 -9.84 29.10 3.21
C VAL A 247 -9.76 30.12 4.33
N GLU A 248 -9.37 31.33 3.98
CA GLU A 248 -9.30 32.50 4.86
C GLU A 248 -10.11 33.64 4.25
N ALA A 249 -10.93 34.31 5.06
CA ALA A 249 -11.74 35.45 4.68
C ALA A 249 -11.54 36.59 5.69
N GLY A 250 -11.04 37.73 5.22
CA GLY A 250 -10.95 38.93 6.05
C GLY A 250 -9.68 39.09 6.89
N GLY A 251 -8.73 38.15 6.83
CA GLY A 251 -7.37 38.36 7.33
C GLY A 251 -7.13 37.99 8.79
N ASP A 252 -8.03 37.23 9.43
CA ASP A 252 -7.97 36.86 10.84
C ASP A 252 -7.58 35.40 11.10
N GLY A 253 -7.33 34.62 10.04
CA GLY A 253 -6.88 33.24 10.11
C GLY A 253 -7.65 32.30 9.17
N VAL A 254 -7.48 31.00 9.38
CA VAL A 254 -8.14 29.97 8.57
C VAL A 254 -9.57 29.78 9.08
N ASP A 255 -10.55 30.16 8.26
CA ASP A 255 -11.97 29.89 8.53
C ASP A 255 -12.34 28.44 8.29
N ARG A 256 -11.71 27.79 7.29
CA ARG A 256 -12.02 26.41 6.92
C ARG A 256 -10.82 25.69 6.34
N SER A 257 -10.74 24.39 6.63
CA SER A 257 -9.82 23.46 5.97
C SER A 257 -10.61 22.39 5.22
N ILE A 258 -10.24 22.16 3.96
CA ILE A 258 -10.86 21.17 3.09
C ILE A 258 -9.77 20.14 2.75
N PRO A 259 -9.78 18.94 3.38
CA PRO A 259 -8.84 17.88 3.05
C PRO A 259 -9.20 17.27 1.69
N ILE A 260 -8.19 16.99 0.87
CA ILE A 260 -8.35 16.47 -0.48
C ILE A 260 -7.28 15.44 -0.75
N THR A 261 -7.69 14.33 -1.34
CA THR A 261 -6.76 13.38 -1.95
C THR A 261 -6.78 13.56 -3.46
N THR A 262 -5.61 13.69 -4.05
CA THR A 262 -5.47 13.90 -5.49
C THR A 262 -4.18 13.29 -6.02
N ARG A 263 -4.02 13.33 -7.34
CA ARG A 263 -2.80 13.02 -8.07
C ARG A 263 -2.38 14.21 -8.93
N GLU A 264 -1.22 14.11 -9.55
CA GLU A 264 -0.73 15.09 -10.51
C GLU A 264 -1.73 15.34 -11.65
N GLY A 265 -1.75 16.58 -12.14
CA GLY A 265 -2.69 17.11 -13.12
C GLY A 265 -3.57 18.23 -12.55
N THR A 266 -4.65 18.53 -13.27
CA THR A 266 -5.66 19.52 -12.86
C THR A 266 -6.46 18.98 -11.67
N VAL A 267 -6.48 19.76 -10.59
CA VAL A 267 -7.23 19.47 -9.37
C VAL A 267 -8.38 20.47 -9.25
N GLU A 268 -9.59 19.94 -9.02
CA GLU A 268 -10.80 20.74 -8.82
C GLU A 268 -11.36 20.54 -7.41
N VAL A 269 -11.67 21.64 -6.74
CA VAL A 269 -12.14 21.67 -5.36
C VAL A 269 -13.41 22.48 -5.28
N PHE A 270 -14.51 21.80 -4.95
CA PHE A 270 -15.76 22.49 -4.68
C PHE A 270 -15.72 23.18 -3.31
N PHE A 271 -16.15 24.44 -3.29
CA PHE A 271 -16.34 25.23 -2.08
C PHE A 271 -17.78 25.72 -2.03
N ASP A 272 -18.45 25.48 -0.91
CA ASP A 272 -19.87 25.81 -0.71
C ASP A 272 -20.10 27.27 -0.25
N GLY A 273 -19.05 28.04 0.00
CA GLY A 273 -19.14 29.42 0.50
C GLY A 273 -19.27 29.56 2.01
N LEU A 274 -19.15 28.46 2.77
CA LEU A 274 -19.30 28.43 4.23
C LEU A 274 -17.95 28.33 4.95
N GLY A 275 -17.85 28.95 6.12
CA GLY A 275 -16.76 28.75 7.08
C GLY A 275 -16.83 27.38 7.77
N GLY A 276 -15.83 27.08 8.61
CA GLY A 276 -15.73 25.82 9.35
C GLY A 276 -16.81 25.63 10.42
N ASP A 277 -17.49 26.71 10.82
CA ASP A 277 -18.65 26.70 11.71
C ASP A 277 -19.98 26.49 10.95
N GLY A 278 -19.94 26.40 9.63
CA GLY A 278 -21.11 26.29 8.76
C GLY A 278 -21.82 27.61 8.45
N ALA A 279 -21.31 28.75 8.94
CA ALA A 279 -21.86 30.06 8.61
C ALA A 279 -21.37 30.54 7.23
N PRO A 280 -22.17 31.29 6.46
CA PRO A 280 -21.71 31.88 5.20
C PRO A 280 -20.58 32.89 5.43
N LEU A 281 -19.54 32.84 4.59
CA LEU A 281 -18.45 33.82 4.64
C LEU A 281 -18.92 35.22 4.20
N PRO A 282 -18.37 36.31 4.77
CA PRO A 282 -18.75 37.67 4.41
C PRO A 282 -18.55 37.99 2.91
N GLN A 283 -19.54 38.60 2.27
CA GLN A 283 -19.46 38.98 0.85
C GLN A 283 -18.55 40.19 0.56
N SER A 284 -18.14 40.93 1.58
CA SER A 284 -17.28 42.11 1.43
C SER A 284 -15.81 41.87 1.75
N ALA A 285 -15.45 40.69 2.28
CA ALA A 285 -14.09 40.36 2.68
C ALA A 285 -13.32 39.66 1.54
N PRO A 286 -12.03 39.96 1.31
CA PRO A 286 -11.23 39.16 0.37
C PRO A 286 -11.16 37.70 0.86
N VAL A 287 -11.15 36.75 -0.06
CA VAL A 287 -11.03 35.32 0.26
C VAL A 287 -9.74 34.78 -0.32
N VAL A 288 -8.94 34.11 0.49
CA VAL A 288 -7.70 33.45 0.09
C VAL A 288 -7.89 31.94 0.20
N PHE A 289 -7.60 31.23 -0.88
CA PHE A 289 -7.41 29.78 -0.85
C PHE A 289 -5.91 29.49 -0.81
N GLU A 290 -5.42 28.98 0.31
CA GLU A 290 -4.06 28.42 0.42
C GLU A 290 -4.15 26.90 0.15
N VAL A 291 -3.66 26.47 -1.00
CA VAL A 291 -3.42 25.06 -1.28
C VAL A 291 -2.12 24.66 -0.58
N LEU A 292 -2.17 23.65 0.27
CA LEU A 292 -1.07 23.28 1.15
C LEU A 292 -0.79 21.76 1.09
N VAL A 293 0.45 21.42 0.76
CA VAL A 293 1.02 20.08 0.92
C VAL A 293 1.95 20.10 2.13
N GLU A 294 1.63 19.31 3.17
CA GLU A 294 2.39 19.22 4.43
C GLU A 294 3.28 17.98 4.51
N ARG A 295 3.09 17.03 3.59
CA ARG A 295 3.77 15.73 3.58
C ARG A 295 4.08 15.30 2.15
N ILE A 296 5.26 14.75 1.94
CA ILE A 296 5.64 14.03 0.73
C ILE A 296 6.26 12.69 1.09
N ALA A 297 6.49 11.85 0.08
CA ALA A 297 7.02 10.50 0.27
C ALA A 297 6.19 9.67 1.25
N GLU A 298 4.90 9.99 1.41
CA GLU A 298 4.03 9.29 2.34
C GLU A 298 3.85 7.84 1.86
N ILE A 299 4.01 6.91 2.78
CA ILE A 299 3.84 5.48 2.58
C ILE A 299 3.12 4.93 3.81
N HIS A 300 2.11 4.12 3.55
CA HIS A 300 1.40 3.32 4.51
C HIS A 300 1.76 1.85 4.25
N PHE A 301 2.34 1.18 5.25
CA PHE A 301 2.62 -0.25 5.28
C PHE A 301 1.38 -0.94 5.85
N VAL A 302 0.47 -1.30 4.96
CA VAL A 302 -0.79 -1.91 5.36
C VAL A 302 -0.59 -3.42 5.48
N SER A 303 -0.93 -3.96 6.64
CA SER A 303 -1.00 -5.41 6.85
C SER A 303 -2.37 -5.80 7.36
N ALA A 304 -2.93 -6.87 6.80
CA ALA A 304 -4.21 -7.41 7.23
C ALA A 304 -4.00 -8.83 7.74
N ASP A 305 -4.76 -9.18 8.77
CA ASP A 305 -4.80 -10.53 9.34
C ASP A 305 -3.42 -10.99 9.86
N VAL A 306 -2.95 -10.32 10.92
CA VAL A 306 -1.61 -10.56 11.48
C VAL A 306 -1.68 -10.97 12.95
N GLU A 307 -1.31 -12.21 13.22
CA GLU A 307 -1.59 -12.88 14.49
C GLU A 307 -0.45 -12.63 15.46
N VAL A 308 0.76 -12.58 14.91
CA VAL A 308 1.99 -12.29 15.64
C VAL A 308 2.86 -11.33 14.85
N ARG A 309 3.28 -10.26 15.51
CA ARG A 309 4.34 -9.34 15.04
C ARG A 309 5.21 -9.01 16.25
N ALA A 310 5.80 -10.03 16.86
CA ALA A 310 6.34 -9.94 18.22
C ALA A 310 7.57 -9.02 18.30
N GLY A 311 8.39 -9.02 17.25
CA GLY A 311 9.53 -8.11 17.11
C GLY A 311 9.18 -6.76 16.51
N GLY A 312 7.92 -6.49 16.14
CA GLY A 312 7.49 -5.24 15.53
C GLY A 312 7.89 -5.07 14.06
N ILE A 313 7.77 -3.83 13.58
CA ILE A 313 8.18 -3.38 12.24
C ILE A 313 9.31 -2.35 12.35
N GLU A 314 10.37 -2.56 11.57
CA GLU A 314 11.48 -1.62 11.39
C GLU A 314 11.44 -1.04 9.97
N VAL A 315 11.40 0.28 9.84
CA VAL A 315 11.35 0.99 8.55
C VAL A 315 12.55 1.89 8.40
N THR A 316 13.06 2.01 7.17
CA THR A 316 14.08 3.00 6.83
C THR A 316 13.80 3.57 5.44
N ARG A 317 13.70 4.90 5.33
CA ARG A 317 13.71 5.61 4.05
C ARG A 317 15.13 5.58 3.48
N LEU A 318 15.34 5.00 2.31
CA LEU A 318 16.69 4.74 1.78
C LEU A 318 17.28 5.91 0.97
N ASN A 319 16.46 6.86 0.53
CA ASN A 319 16.86 7.97 -0.32
C ASN A 319 16.00 9.22 -0.07
N GLY A 320 16.31 10.32 -0.76
CA GLY A 320 15.65 11.61 -0.53
C GLY A 320 16.35 12.47 0.52
N ALA A 321 15.77 13.63 0.80
CA ALA A 321 16.17 14.42 1.96
C ALA A 321 15.98 13.56 3.23
N GLU A 322 16.93 13.65 4.16
CA GLU A 322 16.94 12.83 5.38
C GLU A 322 16.86 11.33 5.04
N GLY A 323 17.61 10.88 4.03
CA GLY A 323 17.81 9.45 3.78
C GLY A 323 18.45 8.78 5.00
N GLY A 324 17.92 7.62 5.39
CA GLY A 324 18.23 6.92 6.62
C GLY A 324 17.21 7.15 7.75
N GLU A 325 16.23 8.03 7.55
CA GLU A 325 15.13 8.29 8.50
C GLU A 325 14.33 7.03 8.81
N ARG A 326 13.95 6.87 10.08
CA ARG A 326 13.30 5.66 10.62
C ARG A 326 12.02 5.95 11.39
N THR A 327 11.57 7.20 11.39
CA THR A 327 10.32 7.57 12.06
C THR A 327 9.14 6.83 11.43
N LEU A 328 8.41 6.10 12.27
CA LEU A 328 7.18 5.41 11.94
C LEU A 328 6.05 5.90 12.84
N HIS A 329 4.84 5.96 12.29
CA HIS A 329 3.63 6.41 12.96
C HIS A 329 2.56 5.32 12.85
N TRP A 330 1.65 5.27 13.82
CA TRP A 330 0.45 4.44 13.79
C TRP A 330 -0.62 5.06 14.71
N ASP A 331 -1.89 4.71 14.52
CA ASP A 331 -2.98 5.06 15.43
C ASP A 331 -3.94 3.88 15.59
N ASP A 332 -3.79 3.19 16.72
CA ASP A 332 -4.61 2.08 17.17
C ASP A 332 -5.59 2.51 18.27
N THR A 333 -5.68 3.82 18.57
CA THR A 333 -6.61 4.35 19.58
C THR A 333 -8.10 4.13 19.30
N PRO A 334 -8.56 3.89 18.06
CA PRO A 334 -9.94 3.45 17.81
C PRO A 334 -10.28 2.10 18.44
N PHE A 335 -9.28 1.26 18.75
CA PHE A 335 -9.51 0.01 19.44
C PHE A 335 -9.59 0.23 20.95
N ASP A 336 -10.72 -0.13 21.56
CA ASP A 336 -10.84 -0.20 23.01
C ASP A 336 -9.74 -1.13 23.55
N ARG A 337 -8.91 -0.59 24.47
CA ARG A 337 -7.78 -1.28 25.15
C ARG A 337 -8.04 -2.77 25.29
N ARG A 338 -7.35 -3.59 24.45
CA ARG A 338 -7.47 -5.06 24.41
C ARG A 338 -8.87 -5.50 24.81
N GLY A 339 -9.86 -5.24 23.94
CA GLY A 339 -11.26 -5.64 24.17
C GLY A 339 -11.31 -7.03 24.83
N PRO A 340 -12.22 -7.29 25.79
CA PRO A 340 -12.03 -8.27 26.87
C PRO A 340 -11.77 -9.73 26.41
N ARG A 341 -11.96 -10.02 25.13
CA ARG A 341 -11.75 -11.32 24.50
C ARG A 341 -10.46 -11.44 23.67
N ARG A 342 -9.75 -10.33 23.39
CA ARG A 342 -8.46 -10.34 22.70
C ARG A 342 -7.38 -10.87 23.63
N CYS A 343 -6.67 -11.91 23.20
CA CYS A 343 -5.69 -12.61 24.00
C CYS A 343 -4.27 -12.04 23.88
N SER A 344 -4.02 -11.08 22.98
CA SER A 344 -2.79 -10.27 22.96
C SER A 344 -3.08 -8.77 22.75
N GLY A 345 -2.04 -7.93 22.76
CA GLY A 345 -2.16 -6.49 22.53
C GLY A 345 -0.83 -5.82 22.21
N THR A 346 -0.91 -4.63 21.60
CA THR A 346 0.25 -3.74 21.38
C THR A 346 0.51 -2.87 22.62
N PRO A 347 1.77 -2.65 23.01
CA PRO A 347 2.10 -1.84 24.18
C PRO A 347 1.80 -0.34 24.01
N VAL A 348 1.76 0.15 22.77
CA VAL A 348 1.53 1.57 22.45
C VAL A 348 0.45 1.66 21.38
N LEU A 349 -0.67 2.30 21.72
CA LEU A 349 -1.81 2.48 20.80
C LEU A 349 -1.66 3.76 19.96
N ASP A 350 -1.18 4.85 20.56
CA ASP A 350 -1.01 6.13 19.87
C ASP A 350 0.46 6.34 19.53
N GLY A 351 0.84 6.01 18.29
CA GLY A 351 2.18 6.25 17.74
C GLY A 351 2.27 7.51 16.90
N ARG A 352 1.24 8.37 16.87
CA ARG A 352 1.17 9.51 15.93
C ARG A 352 2.27 10.54 16.12
N ALA A 353 2.86 10.61 17.31
CA ALA A 353 4.02 11.46 17.59
C ALA A 353 5.29 11.07 16.80
N GLY A 354 5.31 9.87 16.23
CA GLY A 354 6.46 9.31 15.53
C GLY A 354 7.40 8.58 16.48
N HIS A 355 7.84 7.40 16.08
CA HIS A 355 8.78 6.57 16.84
C HIS A 355 9.93 6.12 15.94
N ASP A 356 11.16 6.15 16.46
CA ASP A 356 12.28 5.47 15.80
C ASP A 356 12.00 3.97 15.76
N SER A 357 11.86 3.43 14.55
CA SER A 357 11.52 2.03 14.32
C SER A 357 12.73 1.09 14.38
N ALA A 358 13.94 1.58 14.67
CA ALA A 358 15.14 0.75 14.80
C ALA A 358 14.95 -0.39 15.82
N GLY A 359 15.17 -1.64 15.38
CA GLY A 359 14.96 -2.83 16.21
C GLY A 359 13.51 -3.31 16.26
N GLY A 360 12.57 -2.58 15.66
CA GLY A 360 11.16 -2.92 15.54
C GLY A 360 10.27 -2.25 16.57
N VAL A 361 9.19 -1.61 16.11
CA VAL A 361 8.15 -0.97 16.93
C VAL A 361 6.77 -1.47 16.53
N HIS A 362 5.73 -1.10 17.27
CA HIS A 362 4.34 -1.49 16.99
C HIS A 362 4.18 -3.02 16.82
N GLY A 363 4.51 -3.77 17.88
CA GLY A 363 4.46 -5.23 17.87
C GLY A 363 3.48 -5.83 18.88
N TRP A 364 3.07 -7.07 18.64
CA TRP A 364 2.30 -7.89 19.57
C TRP A 364 2.75 -9.34 19.46
N GLY A 365 2.94 -9.97 20.63
CA GLY A 365 3.22 -11.40 20.73
C GLY A 365 1.95 -12.24 20.85
N ILE A 366 2.14 -13.53 21.13
CA ILE A 366 1.04 -14.48 21.32
C ILE A 366 0.24 -14.25 22.61
N GLY A 367 0.82 -13.51 23.58
CA GLY A 367 0.14 -13.18 24.83
C GLY A 367 -0.48 -14.40 25.52
N GLY A 368 -1.76 -14.28 25.87
CA GLY A 368 -2.56 -15.35 26.44
C GLY A 368 -3.21 -16.30 25.42
N CYS A 369 -2.95 -16.15 24.12
CA CYS A 369 -3.55 -16.98 23.08
C CYS A 369 -2.96 -18.41 23.08
N GLY A 370 -1.76 -18.60 23.66
CA GLY A 370 -1.11 -19.89 23.83
C GLY A 370 -0.48 -20.49 22.56
N SER A 371 -1.02 -20.18 21.39
CA SER A 371 -0.52 -20.62 20.08
C SER A 371 -1.03 -19.70 18.98
N VAL A 372 -0.39 -19.70 17.79
CA VAL A 372 -0.87 -18.94 16.63
C VAL A 372 -2.30 -19.32 16.27
N ALA A 373 -2.64 -20.62 16.30
CA ALA A 373 -4.02 -21.09 16.09
C ALA A 373 -5.02 -20.55 17.12
N GLY A 374 -4.57 -20.10 18.30
CA GLY A 374 -5.41 -19.41 19.27
C GLY A 374 -5.46 -17.89 19.09
N ALA A 375 -4.52 -17.33 18.32
CA ALA A 375 -4.51 -15.93 17.91
C ALA A 375 -5.31 -15.69 16.63
N ASP A 376 -5.38 -16.70 15.75
CA ASP A 376 -6.22 -16.76 14.55
C ASP A 376 -7.63 -17.22 14.94
N ALA A 377 -8.48 -16.28 15.34
CA ALA A 377 -9.85 -16.58 15.78
C ALA A 377 -10.90 -16.26 14.70
N ASP A 378 -10.58 -15.39 13.74
CA ASP A 378 -11.42 -15.04 12.59
C ASP A 378 -12.84 -14.52 12.94
N ASP A 379 -13.10 -14.14 14.19
CA ASP A 379 -14.42 -13.73 14.67
C ASP A 379 -14.53 -12.21 14.92
N HIS A 380 -13.47 -11.45 14.61
CA HIS A 380 -13.28 -10.02 14.88
C HIS A 380 -13.36 -9.62 16.38
N VAL A 381 -13.55 -10.58 17.29
CA VAL A 381 -13.88 -10.34 18.70
C VAL A 381 -12.80 -10.89 19.63
N SER A 382 -12.29 -12.08 19.36
CA SER A 382 -11.28 -12.81 20.12
C SER A 382 -9.97 -12.92 19.31
N GLY A 383 -9.02 -13.76 19.72
CA GLY A 383 -7.75 -13.88 19.01
C GLY A 383 -6.70 -12.80 19.34
N GLY A 384 -5.68 -12.75 18.50
CA GLY A 384 -4.52 -11.87 18.61
C GLY A 384 -4.87 -10.42 18.33
N TRP A 385 -3.90 -9.52 18.49
CA TRP A 385 -4.15 -8.09 18.30
C TRP A 385 -4.50 -7.72 16.87
N GLY A 386 -3.79 -8.25 15.87
CA GLY A 386 -4.00 -7.94 14.45
C GLY A 386 -4.96 -8.87 13.72
N ASP A 387 -5.49 -9.89 14.40
CA ASP A 387 -6.47 -10.83 13.84
C ASP A 387 -7.74 -10.09 13.40
N ALA A 388 -8.11 -10.31 12.14
CA ALA A 388 -9.27 -9.69 11.50
C ALA A 388 -9.28 -8.15 11.58
N ARG A 389 -8.09 -7.53 11.58
CA ARG A 389 -7.86 -6.09 11.51
C ARG A 389 -6.97 -5.72 10.33
N VAL A 390 -7.16 -4.50 9.83
CA VAL A 390 -6.25 -3.81 8.93
C VAL A 390 -5.38 -2.90 9.79
N VAL A 391 -4.10 -3.23 9.88
CA VAL A 391 -3.09 -2.49 10.63
C VAL A 391 -2.41 -1.50 9.69
N ASP A 392 -2.42 -0.23 10.08
CA ASP A 392 -1.89 0.88 9.28
C ASP A 392 -0.70 1.54 10.00
N ASP A 393 0.50 1.26 9.48
CA ASP A 393 1.75 1.87 9.89
C ASP A 393 2.21 2.84 8.80
N TRP A 394 2.54 4.10 9.10
CA TRP A 394 2.93 5.04 8.04
C TRP A 394 4.19 5.85 8.34
N ALA A 395 4.85 6.29 7.28
CA ALA A 395 6.00 7.18 7.31
C ALA A 395 5.84 8.26 6.23
N TYR A 396 6.41 9.44 6.47
CA TYR A 396 6.40 10.54 5.52
C TYR A 396 7.61 11.46 5.72
N LEU A 397 7.82 12.38 4.79
CA LEU A 397 8.74 13.51 4.92
C LEU A 397 7.92 14.79 5.12
N PRO A 398 8.00 15.46 6.28
CA PRO A 398 7.30 16.72 6.49
C PRO A 398 7.85 17.80 5.56
N VAL A 399 6.96 18.54 4.91
CA VAL A 399 7.29 19.69 4.07
C VAL A 399 6.27 20.79 4.28
N ARG A 400 6.50 21.94 3.65
CA ARG A 400 5.49 22.99 3.51
C ARG A 400 5.57 23.56 2.11
N VAL A 401 4.71 23.06 1.21
CA VAL A 401 4.55 23.62 -0.14
C VAL A 401 3.18 24.27 -0.21
N THR A 402 3.15 25.57 -0.52
CA THR A 402 1.94 26.38 -0.49
C THR A 402 1.75 27.14 -1.79
N HIS A 403 0.50 27.31 -2.19
CA HIS A 403 0.12 28.20 -3.29
C HIS A 403 -1.18 28.93 -2.94
N ALA A 404 -1.17 30.26 -3.07
CA ALA A 404 -2.30 31.09 -2.71
C ALA A 404 -3.07 31.56 -3.94
N VAL A 405 -4.39 31.43 -3.90
CA VAL A 405 -5.32 31.97 -4.89
C VAL A 405 -6.21 33.00 -4.19
N VAL A 406 -6.02 34.26 -4.52
CA VAL A 406 -6.74 35.39 -3.89
C VAL A 406 -7.95 35.75 -4.75
N LEU A 407 -9.12 35.77 -4.13
CA LEU A 407 -10.33 36.35 -4.69
C LEU A 407 -10.48 37.80 -4.22
N PRO A 408 -10.79 38.73 -5.13
CA PRO A 408 -11.08 40.11 -4.78
C PRO A 408 -12.33 40.28 -3.92
#